data_AF-A0A242BF14-F1
#
_entry.id   AF-A0A242BF14-F1
#
_cell.length_a   1.000
_cell.length_b   1.000
_cell.length_c   1.000
_cell.angle_alpha   90.00
_cell.angle_beta   90.00
_cell.angle_gamma   90.00
#
_symmetry.space_group_name_H-M   'P 1'
#
loop_
_entity.id
_entity.type
_entity.pdbx_description
1 polymer ?
#
loop_
_entity_poly.entity_id
_entity_poly.type
_entity_poly.pdbx_seq_one_letter_code
_entity_poly.pdbx_strand_id
1 'polypeptide(L)'
;MGITSNCRCYNSYYVPFETFYYASWPPTYVECDCGKLAEHIVYYRRLSCGAPHFQETFIWKCSHCGARYRQAKDGFNFERMNGREEDVNE
;
A
#
# COMPACT_ATOMS: atom_id res chain seq x y z
N MET A 1 19.92 1.96 4.79
CA MET A 1 19.36 2.76 3.67
C MET A 1 18.26 1.95 3.05
N GLY A 2 17.00 2.30 3.32
CA GLY A 2 15.87 1.69 2.62
C GLY A 2 15.94 2.09 1.15
N ILE A 3 15.76 1.14 0.24
CA ILE A 3 15.64 1.45 -1.18
C ILE A 3 14.29 2.17 -1.32
N THR A 4 14.33 3.48 -1.56
CA THR A 4 13.14 4.24 -1.97
C THR A 4 12.77 3.80 -3.38
N SER A 5 11.69 3.04 -3.50
CA SER A 5 11.12 2.57 -4.77
C SER A 5 10.04 3.54 -5.23
N ASN A 6 10.19 4.10 -6.43
CA ASN A 6 9.16 4.92 -7.05
C ASN A 6 8.14 4.00 -7.74
N CYS A 7 7.23 3.44 -6.96
CA CYS A 7 6.20 2.52 -7.44
C CYS A 7 5.09 3.29 -8.16
N ARG A 8 4.74 2.89 -9.39
CA ARG A 8 3.59 3.45 -10.09
C ARG A 8 2.29 3.16 -9.35
N CYS A 9 1.38 4.13 -9.27
CA CYS A 9 0.13 4.05 -8.52
C CYS A 9 -1.08 3.79 -9.43
N TYR A 10 -2.05 3.02 -8.93
CA TYR A 10 -3.26 2.63 -9.66
C TYR A 10 -4.52 2.69 -8.77
N ASN A 11 -5.67 2.92 -9.40
CA ASN A 11 -6.98 2.88 -8.73
C ASN A 11 -7.54 1.45 -8.68
N SER A 12 -8.73 1.30 -8.10
CA SER A 12 -9.45 0.02 -8.01
C SER A 12 -9.80 -0.62 -9.36
N TYR A 13 -9.73 0.15 -10.47
CA TYR A 13 -9.93 -0.32 -11.84
C TYR A 13 -8.62 -0.64 -12.56
N TYR A 14 -7.49 -0.71 -11.85
CA TYR A 14 -6.16 -0.97 -12.41
C TYR A 14 -5.68 0.09 -13.40
N VAL A 15 -6.23 1.31 -13.35
CA VAL A 15 -5.84 2.42 -14.22
C VAL A 15 -4.72 3.22 -13.55
N PRO A 16 -3.61 3.53 -14.25
CA PRO A 16 -2.54 4.35 -13.72
C PRO A 16 -3.02 5.75 -13.34
N PHE A 17 -2.50 6.30 -12.24
CA PHE A 17 -2.86 7.67 -11.82
C PHE A 17 -2.40 8.75 -12.81
N GLU A 18 -1.31 8.49 -13.54
CA GLU A 18 -0.79 9.36 -14.61
C GLU A 18 -1.83 9.68 -15.70
N THR A 19 -2.83 8.81 -15.88
CA THR A 19 -3.87 8.97 -16.91
C THR A 19 -5.18 9.55 -16.37
N PHE A 20 -5.25 9.89 -15.08
CA PHE A 20 -6.47 10.37 -14.42
C PHE A 20 -6.36 11.85 -14.02
N TYR A 21 -7.43 12.61 -14.26
CA TYR A 21 -7.54 13.99 -13.78
C TYR A 21 -7.87 14.06 -12.27
N TYR A 22 -8.55 13.04 -11.73
CA TYR A 22 -8.88 12.92 -10.31
C TYR A 22 -8.41 11.57 -9.76
N ALA A 23 -7.18 11.53 -9.29
CA ALA A 23 -6.68 10.38 -8.53
C ALA A 23 -7.14 10.46 -7.07
N SER A 24 -7.49 9.32 -6.48
CA SER A 24 -7.84 9.21 -5.06
C SER A 24 -6.66 8.64 -4.28
N TRP A 25 -6.25 9.31 -3.20
CA TRP A 25 -5.21 8.83 -2.30
C TRP A 25 -5.84 8.28 -1.01
N PRO A 26 -5.36 7.16 -0.44
CA PRO A 26 -4.27 6.30 -0.94
C PRO A 26 -4.63 5.50 -2.20
N PRO A 27 -3.64 5.13 -3.05
CA PRO A 27 -3.89 4.28 -4.21
C PRO A 27 -4.30 2.87 -3.80
N THR A 28 -5.19 2.26 -4.57
CA THR A 28 -5.60 0.87 -4.33
C THR A 28 -4.47 -0.11 -4.62
N TYR A 29 -3.68 0.15 -5.66
CA TYR A 29 -2.53 -0.66 -6.00
C TYR A 29 -1.28 0.16 -6.29
N VAL A 30 -0.13 -0.47 -6.08
CA VAL A 30 1.18 0.04 -6.50
C VAL A 30 1.96 -1.03 -7.27
N GLU A 31 2.80 -0.61 -8.20
CA GLU A 31 3.67 -1.53 -8.95
C GLU A 31 4.75 -2.13 -8.04
N CYS A 32 4.83 -3.46 -8.03
CA CYS A 32 5.87 -4.20 -7.34
C CYS A 32 7.04 -4.46 -8.29
N ASP A 33 8.26 -4.55 -7.73
CA ASP A 33 9.50 -4.85 -8.47
C ASP A 33 9.42 -6.16 -9.28
N CYS A 34 8.51 -7.08 -8.95
CA CYS A 34 8.29 -8.31 -9.73
C CYS A 34 7.34 -8.14 -10.95
N GLY A 35 6.96 -6.90 -11.28
CA GLY A 35 6.05 -6.58 -12.38
C GLY A 35 4.58 -6.93 -12.13
N LYS A 36 4.20 -7.20 -10.87
CA LYS A 36 2.81 -7.42 -10.45
C LYS A 36 2.34 -6.25 -9.57
N LEU A 37 1.04 -6.19 -9.31
CA LEU A 37 0.47 -5.17 -8.45
C LEU A 37 0.48 -5.62 -6.99
N ALA A 38 0.92 -4.72 -6.11
CA ALA A 38 0.75 -4.84 -4.68
C ALA A 38 -0.53 -4.12 -4.26
N GLU A 39 -1.36 -4.78 -3.46
CA GLU A 39 -2.67 -4.27 -3.04
C GLU A 39 -2.57 -3.58 -1.68
N HIS A 40 -3.34 -2.51 -1.52
CA HIS A 40 -3.43 -1.72 -0.29
C HIS A 40 -4.02 -2.55 0.84
N ILE A 41 -3.33 -2.58 1.99
CA ILE A 41 -3.82 -3.27 3.18
C ILE A 41 -4.79 -2.34 3.92
N VAL A 42 -6.06 -2.76 3.96
CA VAL A 42 -7.10 -2.12 4.77
C VAL A 42 -7.56 -3.09 5.85
N TYR A 43 -7.49 -2.67 7.11
CA TYR A 43 -8.01 -3.47 8.21
C TYR A 43 -9.48 -3.16 8.44
N TYR A 44 -10.31 -4.18 8.31
CA TYR A 44 -11.72 -4.10 8.69
C TYR A 44 -11.91 -4.56 10.12
N ARG A 45 -12.62 -3.74 10.91
CA ARG A 45 -13.16 -4.18 12.21
C ARG A 45 -14.59 -3.69 12.38
N ARG A 46 -15.40 -4.43 13.14
CA ARG A 46 -16.69 -3.94 13.62
C ARG A 46 -16.49 -3.28 14.98
N LEU A 47 -17.03 -2.08 15.14
CA LEU A 47 -17.09 -1.41 16.45
C LEU A 47 -18.13 -2.10 17.34
N SER A 48 -18.05 -1.86 18.65
CA SER A 48 -19.01 -2.38 19.63
C SER A 48 -20.46 -1.97 19.33
N CYS A 49 -20.66 -0.82 18.66
CA CYS A 49 -21.96 -0.36 18.17
C CYS A 49 -22.43 -1.03 16.87
N GLY A 50 -21.68 -2.00 16.33
CA GLY A 50 -22.01 -2.70 15.07
C GLY A 50 -21.60 -1.96 13.80
N ALA A 51 -21.15 -0.70 13.89
CA ALA A 51 -20.71 0.08 12.75
C ALA A 51 -19.41 -0.50 12.12
N PRO A 52 -19.31 -0.53 10.78
CA PRO A 52 -18.07 -0.90 10.10
C PRO A 52 -17.02 0.19 10.30
N HIS A 53 -15.79 -0.22 10.61
CA HIS A 53 -14.65 0.68 10.71
C HIS A 53 -13.50 0.14 9.87
N PHE A 54 -13.10 0.92 8.87
CA PHE A 54 -11.97 0.64 8.01
C PHE A 54 -10.79 1.47 8.50
N GLN A 55 -9.72 0.80 8.88
CA GLN A 55 -8.46 1.44 9.19
C GLN A 55 -7.54 1.25 7.99
N GLU A 56 -7.43 2.31 7.19
CA GLU A 56 -6.46 2.37 6.11
C GLU A 56 -5.05 2.37 6.71
N THR A 57 -4.22 1.44 6.25
CA THR A 57 -2.78 1.53 6.51
C THR A 57 -2.12 2.39 5.44
N PHE A 58 -0.84 2.64 5.55
CA PHE A 58 -0.04 3.13 4.42
C PHE A 58 0.89 2.02 3.93
N ILE A 59 0.37 0.79 3.83
CA ILE A 59 1.12 -0.41 3.47
C ILE A 59 0.42 -1.14 2.31
N TRP A 60 1.22 -1.60 1.35
CA TRP A 60 0.80 -2.43 0.22
C TRP A 60 1.55 -3.76 0.24
N LYS A 61 0.89 -4.85 -0.18
CA LYS A 61 1.51 -6.17 -0.27
C LYS A 61 1.29 -6.81 -1.63
N CYS A 62 2.38 -7.28 -2.23
CA CYS A 62 2.32 -8.11 -3.43
C CYS A 62 1.95 -9.55 -3.05
N SER A 63 0.85 -10.07 -3.58
CA SER A 63 0.45 -11.47 -3.40
C SER A 63 1.38 -12.45 -4.12
N HIS A 64 2.09 -12.00 -5.17
CA HIS A 64 2.96 -12.84 -5.98
C HIS A 64 4.32 -13.10 -5.35
N CYS A 65 5.04 -12.06 -4.92
CA CYS A 65 6.39 -12.20 -4.34
C CYS A 65 6.45 -11.95 -2.83
N GLY A 66 5.33 -11.57 -2.21
CA GLY A 66 5.26 -11.28 -0.78
C GLY A 66 5.88 -9.94 -0.35
N ALA A 67 6.46 -9.16 -1.29
CA ALA A 67 7.04 -7.86 -0.99
C ALA A 67 5.98 -6.91 -0.40
N ARG A 68 6.40 -6.14 0.60
CA ARG A 68 5.59 -5.09 1.21
C ARG A 68 6.22 -3.74 0.96
N TYR A 69 5.38 -2.74 0.74
CA TYR A 69 5.77 -1.36 0.48
C TYR A 69 5.02 -0.47 1.46
N ARG A 70 5.71 0.49 2.07
CA ARG A 70 5.11 1.52 2.94
C ARG A 70 5.24 2.88 2.28
N GLN A 71 4.24 3.75 2.38
CA GLN A 71 4.41 5.15 1.98
C GLN A 71 5.37 5.87 2.95
N ALA A 72 6.38 6.56 2.43
CA ALA A 72 7.25 7.40 3.23
C ALA A 72 6.46 8.54 3.89
N LYS A 73 6.76 8.89 5.15
CA LYS A 73 6.01 9.89 5.92
C LYS A 73 5.90 11.26 5.24
N ASP A 74 6.92 11.65 4.49
CA ASP A 74 7.04 12.99 3.91
C ASP A 74 7.02 12.98 2.37
N GLY A 75 6.17 12.15 1.75
CA GLY A 75 5.98 12.22 0.30
C GLY A 75 5.12 11.11 -0.31
N PHE A 76 5.19 11.00 -1.64
CA PHE A 76 4.49 9.98 -2.44
C PHE A 76 5.38 8.81 -2.85
N ASN A 77 6.58 8.72 -2.25
CA ASN A 77 7.51 7.63 -2.49
C ASN A 77 7.18 6.44 -1.60
N PHE A 78 7.51 5.24 -2.09
CA PHE A 78 7.30 4.00 -1.36
C PHE A 78 8.64 3.42 -0.92
N GLU A 79 8.66 2.92 0.31
CA GLU A 79 9.80 2.22 0.88
C GLU A 79 9.48 0.74 0.93
N ARG A 80 10.33 -0.08 0.30
CA ARG A 80 10.20 -1.52 0.42
C ARG A 80 10.55 -1.94 1.84
N MET A 81 9.62 -2.64 2.49
CA MET A 81 9.81 -3.16 3.83
C MET A 81 10.67 -4.43 3.74
N ASN A 82 11.83 -4.42 4.39
CA ASN A 82 12.64 -5.62 4.55
C ASN A 82 11.92 -6.57 5.53
N GLY A 83 11.75 -7.83 5.15
CA GLY A 83 10.96 -8.83 5.91
C GLY A 83 11.54 -9.28 7.24
N ARG A 84 12.21 -8.41 8.00
CA ARG A 84 12.79 -8.72 9.33
C ARG A 84 12.63 -7.65 10.40
N GLU A 85 12.01 -6.50 10.13
CA GLU A 85 11.90 -5.43 11.13
C GLU A 85 10.49 -4.85 11.17
N GLU A 86 9.54 -5.62 11.71
CA GLU A 86 8.34 -5.11 12.42
C GLU A 86 7.56 -6.22 13.16
N ASP A 87 8.16 -7.40 13.39
CA ASP A 87 7.73 -8.37 14.42
C ASP A 87 8.44 -8.07 15.77
N VAL A 88 8.56 -6.79 16.11
CA VAL A 88 8.96 -6.33 17.46
C VAL A 88 7.89 -5.34 17.92
N ASN A 89 6.74 -5.88 18.27
CA ASN A 89 6.07 -5.61 19.54
C ASN A 89 4.82 -6.47 19.59
N GLU A 90 5.04 -7.65 20.17
CA GLU A 90 4.06 -8.41 20.96
C GLU A 90 3.24 -7.51 21.90
#